data_AF-A0A958YH58-F1
#
_entry.id   AF-A0A958YH58-F1
#
_cell.length_a   1.000
_cell.length_b   1.000
_cell.length_c   1.000
_cell.angle_alpha   90.00
_cell.angle_beta   90.00
_cell.angle_gamma   90.00
#
_symmetry.space_group_name_H-M   'P 1'
#
loop_
_entity.id
_entity.type
_entity.pdbx_description
1 polymer ?
#
loop_
_entity_poly.entity_id
_entity_poly.type
_entity_poly.pdbx_seq_one_letter_code
_entity_poly.pdbx_strand_id
1 'polypeptide(L)'
;MKKILLIGLVLVTFQIKAQQQQIQILLVDAEVGYPIGQPDVPPYYEAVSNDPGLNAIFQMHNATHYYPGYETCVEFWQGRVHYVLCEGCDVNQFESDLQNYSAVIEKTYQTEPYSTANTMYVKLWDGENGNPTGNTTPEGIIITTNSEINEIFIDHTVLCFERAFPTTTNPELMKVYNLECDCYAEDLGPALEALVDVVEYTERKGFVILETSDFSKLDFTIVPNPTNNTIKVQTSESIELYTLMDILGNHLLETPTLEALNELLPTLASGTYFLQVRTTDHRSSIYKLLKK
;
A
#
# COMPACT_ATOMS: atom_id res chain seq x y z
N MET A 1 20.79 39.92 0.37
CA MET A 1 19.67 39.06 -0.03
C MET A 1 20.03 37.94 -1.02
N LYS A 2 21.23 37.88 -1.63
CA LYS A 2 21.65 36.77 -2.51
C LYS A 2 22.19 35.50 -1.80
N LYS A 3 22.44 35.53 -0.48
CA LYS A 3 23.01 34.40 0.27
C LYS A 3 21.96 33.42 0.84
N ILE A 4 20.69 33.81 0.91
CA ILE A 4 19.61 32.96 1.44
C ILE A 4 19.09 31.98 0.37
N LEU A 5 19.16 32.36 -0.91
CA LEU A 5 18.73 31.50 -2.03
C LEU A 5 19.61 30.26 -2.24
N LEU A 6 20.91 30.34 -1.88
CA LEU A 6 21.85 29.23 -2.07
C LEU A 6 21.66 28.12 -1.02
N ILE A 7 21.22 28.46 0.20
CA ILE A 7 20.98 27.48 1.27
C ILE A 7 19.69 26.70 1.02
N GLY A 8 18.67 27.34 0.45
CA GLY A 8 17.44 26.66 0.02
C GLY A 8 17.69 25.64 -1.10
N LEU A 9 18.52 25.97 -2.08
CA LEU A 9 18.83 25.06 -3.20
C LEU A 9 19.66 23.83 -2.75
N VAL A 10 20.56 24.01 -1.77
CA VAL A 10 21.39 22.92 -1.23
C VAL A 10 20.55 21.98 -0.36
N LEU A 11 19.60 22.49 0.44
CA LEU A 11 18.74 21.65 1.28
C LEU A 11 17.74 20.80 0.48
N VAL A 12 17.27 21.28 -0.68
CA VAL A 12 16.38 20.49 -1.57
C VAL A 12 17.11 19.28 -2.17
N THR A 13 18.43 19.36 -2.38
CA THR A 13 19.20 18.24 -2.95
C THR A 13 19.49 17.10 -1.96
N PHE A 14 19.38 17.34 -0.65
CA PHE A 14 19.64 16.32 0.37
C PHE A 14 18.40 15.49 0.76
N GLN A 15 17.20 15.92 0.41
CA GLN A 15 15.96 15.20 0.71
C GLN A 15 15.65 14.06 -0.30
N ILE A 16 16.35 14.02 -1.44
CA ILE A 16 16.02 13.08 -2.54
C ILE A 16 16.70 11.71 -2.34
N LYS A 17 17.73 11.59 -1.50
CA LYS A 17 18.53 10.36 -1.38
C LYS A 17 18.02 9.32 -0.37
N ALA A 18 16.95 9.61 0.35
CA ALA A 18 16.41 8.70 1.37
C ALA A 18 15.07 8.04 0.97
N GLN A 19 14.63 8.20 -0.28
CA GLN A 19 13.44 7.53 -0.76
C GLN A 19 13.79 6.12 -1.25
N GLN A 20 13.16 5.13 -0.64
CA GLN A 20 13.14 3.77 -1.14
C GLN A 20 12.49 3.76 -2.53
N GLN A 21 13.11 3.08 -3.48
CA GLN A 21 12.60 2.91 -4.85
C GLN A 21 12.29 1.44 -5.09
N GLN A 22 11.35 1.14 -6.00
CA GLN A 22 11.00 -0.23 -6.36
C GLN A 22 10.97 -0.39 -7.88
N ILE A 23 11.49 -1.52 -8.35
CA ILE A 23 11.36 -1.99 -9.73
C ILE A 23 10.66 -3.34 -9.68
N GLN A 24 9.54 -3.46 -10.37
CA GLN A 24 8.94 -4.74 -10.69
C GLN A 24 9.70 -5.34 -11.88
N ILE A 25 10.10 -6.60 -11.78
CA ILE A 25 10.77 -7.32 -12.87
C ILE A 25 9.95 -8.54 -13.27
N LEU A 26 9.98 -8.86 -14.56
CA LEU A 26 9.46 -10.11 -15.10
C LEU A 26 10.65 -10.94 -15.57
N LEU A 27 10.84 -12.13 -14.99
CA LEU A 27 11.91 -13.05 -15.37
C LEU A 27 11.59 -13.75 -16.69
N VAL A 28 12.60 -14.12 -17.48
CA VAL A 28 12.43 -14.97 -18.68
C VAL A 28 11.99 -16.38 -18.28
N ASP A 29 12.54 -16.93 -17.21
CA ASP A 29 12.24 -18.26 -16.66
C ASP A 29 11.99 -18.11 -15.16
N ALA A 30 10.94 -18.76 -14.64
CA ALA A 30 10.58 -18.70 -13.22
C ALA A 30 11.68 -19.25 -12.29
N GLU A 31 12.51 -20.16 -12.79
CA GLU A 31 13.53 -20.85 -12.02
C GLU A 31 14.91 -20.16 -12.10
N VAL A 32 15.08 -19.17 -12.99
CA VAL A 32 16.37 -18.47 -13.21
C VAL A 32 16.25 -17.01 -12.79
N GLY A 33 17.09 -16.60 -11.83
CA GLY A 33 16.99 -15.31 -11.17
C GLY A 33 16.07 -15.33 -9.95
N TYR A 34 15.54 -16.49 -9.53
CA TYR A 34 14.62 -16.61 -8.39
C TYR A 34 15.29 -16.20 -7.07
N PRO A 35 14.60 -15.51 -6.13
CA PRO A 35 15.14 -15.12 -4.83
C PRO A 35 15.67 -16.30 -4.00
N ILE A 36 16.83 -16.12 -3.37
CA ILE A 36 17.37 -17.07 -2.38
C ILE A 36 17.16 -16.48 -0.98
N GLY A 37 16.47 -17.20 -0.10
CA GLY A 37 16.23 -16.79 1.28
C GLY A 37 15.03 -17.52 1.88
N GLN A 38 14.76 -17.32 3.18
CA GLN A 38 13.52 -17.81 3.80
C GLN A 38 12.43 -16.75 3.65
N PRO A 39 11.42 -16.93 2.78
CA PRO A 39 10.31 -15.98 2.63
C PRO A 39 9.44 -15.88 3.89
N ASP A 40 9.54 -16.85 4.80
CA ASP A 40 8.63 -17.04 5.92
C ASP A 40 8.96 -16.20 7.17
N VAL A 41 10.02 -15.38 7.15
CA VAL A 41 10.39 -14.54 8.30
C VAL A 41 10.58 -13.09 7.89
N PRO A 42 9.49 -12.29 7.86
CA PRO A 42 9.61 -10.83 7.92
C PRO A 42 10.50 -10.46 9.11
N PRO A 43 11.51 -9.59 8.94
CA PRO A 43 11.70 -8.62 7.84
C PRO A 43 12.75 -8.96 6.76
N TYR A 44 13.26 -10.19 6.61
CA TYR A 44 14.55 -10.41 5.93
C TYR A 44 14.48 -10.95 4.51
N TYR A 45 13.90 -10.20 3.57
CA TYR A 45 14.20 -10.43 2.16
C TYR A 45 15.55 -9.77 1.83
N GLU A 46 16.60 -10.57 1.65
CA GLU A 46 17.88 -10.07 1.14
C GLU A 46 17.79 -9.87 -0.38
N ALA A 47 18.53 -8.91 -0.93
CA ALA A 47 18.65 -8.72 -2.38
C ALA A 47 19.57 -9.79 -3.01
N VAL A 48 19.16 -11.06 -2.94
CA VAL A 48 19.92 -12.21 -3.44
C VAL A 48 19.03 -13.11 -4.28
N SER A 49 19.52 -13.46 -5.46
CA SER A 49 18.92 -14.40 -6.40
C SER A 49 19.80 -15.63 -6.60
N ASN A 50 19.26 -16.66 -7.25
CA ASN A 50 20.00 -17.83 -7.69
C ASN A 50 20.86 -17.60 -8.96
N ASP A 51 20.85 -16.38 -9.50
CA ASP A 51 21.66 -15.99 -10.66
C ASP A 51 22.83 -15.06 -10.25
N PRO A 52 24.09 -15.43 -10.54
CA PRO A 52 25.24 -14.60 -10.17
C PRO A 52 25.32 -13.25 -10.89
N GLY A 53 24.81 -13.15 -12.12
CA GLY A 53 24.84 -11.90 -12.89
C GLY A 53 23.85 -10.88 -12.33
N LEU A 54 22.64 -11.34 -12.01
CA LEU A 54 21.62 -10.53 -11.36
C LEU A 54 22.10 -10.04 -9.97
N ASN A 55 22.77 -10.89 -9.20
CA ASN A 55 23.39 -10.50 -7.93
C ASN A 55 24.46 -9.40 -8.08
N ALA A 56 25.24 -9.42 -9.17
CA ALA A 56 26.21 -8.37 -9.46
C ALA A 56 25.52 -7.03 -9.75
N ILE A 57 24.38 -7.04 -10.45
CA ILE A 57 23.55 -5.85 -10.70
C ILE A 57 22.98 -5.33 -9.37
N PHE A 58 22.39 -6.20 -8.54
CA PHE A 58 21.85 -5.85 -7.23
C PHE A 58 22.89 -5.18 -6.33
N GLN A 59 24.10 -5.73 -6.27
CA GLN A 59 25.21 -5.15 -5.50
C GLN A 59 25.64 -3.78 -6.04
N MET A 60 25.69 -3.61 -7.36
CA MET A 60 26.06 -2.35 -8.01
C MET A 60 25.09 -1.22 -7.68
N HIS A 61 23.80 -1.55 -7.54
CA HIS A 61 22.71 -0.61 -7.34
C HIS A 61 22.20 -0.52 -5.89
N ASN A 62 22.94 -1.08 -4.93
CA ASN A 62 22.56 -1.10 -3.51
C ASN A 62 21.11 -1.60 -3.31
N ALA A 63 20.73 -2.67 -4.03
CA ALA A 63 19.45 -3.31 -3.81
C ALA A 63 19.40 -3.82 -2.36
N THR A 64 18.30 -3.55 -1.67
CA THR A 64 18.11 -3.88 -0.26
C THR A 64 17.23 -5.12 -0.09
N HIS A 65 16.22 -5.29 -0.95
CA HIS A 65 15.29 -6.41 -0.90
C HIS A 65 15.02 -6.95 -2.30
N TYR A 66 14.87 -8.27 -2.39
CA TYR A 66 14.40 -8.94 -3.59
C TYR A 66 13.44 -10.07 -3.20
N TYR A 67 12.20 -10.03 -3.71
CA TYR A 67 11.16 -10.97 -3.29
C TYR A 67 10.20 -11.33 -4.43
N PRO A 68 9.57 -12.51 -4.36
CA PRO A 68 8.60 -12.92 -5.37
C PRO A 68 7.37 -12.04 -5.34
N GLY A 69 6.82 -11.78 -6.52
CA GLY A 69 5.54 -11.12 -6.65
C GLY A 69 4.39 -12.00 -6.21
N TYR A 70 3.23 -11.39 -6.08
CA TYR A 70 2.02 -12.09 -5.67
C TYR A 70 1.44 -12.87 -6.85
N GLU A 71 0.44 -13.70 -6.57
CA GLU A 71 -0.30 -14.43 -7.58
C GLU A 71 -0.79 -13.49 -8.68
N THR A 72 -0.41 -13.82 -9.90
CA THR A 72 -0.84 -13.21 -11.14
C THR A 72 -1.90 -14.10 -11.77
N CYS A 73 -2.92 -13.49 -12.37
CA CYS A 73 -3.91 -14.22 -13.15
C CYS A 73 -3.50 -14.45 -14.61
N VAL A 74 -2.32 -13.95 -15.02
CA VAL A 74 -1.67 -14.30 -16.29
C VAL A 74 -0.86 -15.59 -16.08
N GLU A 75 -1.40 -16.71 -16.57
CA GLU A 75 -0.85 -18.06 -16.32
C GLU A 75 0.66 -18.16 -16.61
N PHE A 76 1.12 -17.58 -17.73
CA PHE A 76 2.52 -17.63 -18.13
C PHE A 76 3.43 -16.65 -17.38
N TRP A 77 2.91 -15.81 -16.49
CA TRP A 77 3.69 -14.97 -15.57
C TRP A 77 3.84 -15.57 -14.18
N GLN A 78 3.16 -16.69 -13.88
CA GLN A 78 3.24 -17.33 -12.58
C GLN A 78 4.68 -17.67 -12.20
N GLY A 79 5.10 -17.21 -11.02
CA GLY A 79 6.47 -17.40 -10.52
C GLY A 79 7.54 -16.55 -11.22
N ARG A 80 7.19 -15.65 -12.13
CA ARG A 80 8.14 -14.82 -12.90
C ARG A 80 8.12 -13.35 -12.51
N VAL A 81 7.03 -12.87 -11.92
CA VAL A 81 6.92 -11.50 -11.40
C VAL A 81 7.66 -11.39 -10.08
N HIS A 82 8.55 -10.40 -9.94
CA HIS A 82 9.30 -10.14 -8.72
C HIS A 82 9.45 -8.64 -8.48
N TYR A 83 9.85 -8.27 -7.27
CA TYR A 83 10.11 -6.90 -6.88
C TYR A 83 11.52 -6.77 -6.32
N VAL A 84 12.24 -5.73 -6.75
CA VAL A 84 13.52 -5.34 -6.17
C VAL A 84 13.45 -3.91 -5.65
N LEU A 85 13.92 -3.71 -4.42
CA LEU A 85 13.95 -2.40 -3.77
C LEU A 85 15.39 -1.94 -3.64
N CYS A 86 15.61 -0.63 -3.76
CA CYS A 86 16.90 -0.01 -3.49
C CYS A 86 16.71 1.24 -2.62
N GLU A 87 17.75 1.60 -1.87
CA GLU A 87 17.78 2.84 -1.08
C GLU A 87 18.90 3.74 -1.58
N GLY A 88 18.54 4.97 -1.97
CA GLY A 88 19.49 5.96 -2.46
C GLY A 88 20.19 5.60 -3.78
N CYS A 89 19.61 4.69 -4.56
CA CYS A 89 20.14 4.29 -5.87
C CYS A 89 19.68 5.22 -7.01
N ASP A 90 20.37 5.15 -8.15
CA ASP A 90 19.90 5.74 -9.41
C ASP A 90 18.96 4.74 -10.08
N VAL A 91 17.64 4.87 -9.82
CA VAL A 91 16.63 3.92 -10.29
C VAL A 91 16.61 3.77 -11.81
N ASN A 92 16.94 4.84 -12.55
CA ASN A 92 16.97 4.79 -14.02
C ASN A 92 18.16 3.96 -14.53
N GLN A 93 19.34 4.13 -13.93
CA GLN A 93 20.49 3.30 -14.28
C GLN A 93 20.27 1.84 -13.84
N PHE A 94 19.67 1.63 -12.67
CA PHE A 94 19.35 0.29 -12.18
C PHE A 94 18.39 -0.43 -13.14
N GLU A 95 17.30 0.23 -13.53
CA GLU A 95 16.37 -0.32 -14.52
C GLU A 95 17.07 -0.62 -15.85
N SER A 96 17.89 0.31 -16.35
CA SER A 96 18.62 0.11 -17.60
C SER A 96 19.55 -1.11 -17.56
N ASP A 97 20.27 -1.31 -16.45
CA ASP A 97 21.16 -2.46 -16.29
C ASP A 97 20.38 -3.79 -16.19
N LEU A 98 19.22 -3.78 -15.53
CA LEU A 98 18.30 -4.92 -15.50
C LEU A 98 17.76 -5.25 -16.90
N GLN A 99 17.28 -4.26 -17.66
CA GLN A 99 16.79 -4.44 -19.03
C GLN A 99 17.89 -4.97 -19.98
N ASN A 100 19.14 -4.55 -19.78
CA ASN A 100 20.28 -5.04 -20.54
C ASN A 100 20.65 -6.50 -20.19
N TYR A 101 20.19 -7.01 -19.05
CA TYR A 101 20.42 -8.40 -18.62
C TYR A 101 19.33 -9.36 -19.09
N SER A 102 19.06 -9.31 -20.40
CA SER A 102 17.95 -10.01 -21.06
C SER A 102 18.03 -11.54 -21.07
N ALA A 103 19.15 -12.11 -20.60
CA ALA A 103 19.26 -13.55 -20.36
C ALA A 103 18.38 -14.02 -19.20
N VAL A 104 18.05 -13.12 -18.27
CA VAL A 104 17.28 -13.41 -17.05
C VAL A 104 16.06 -12.50 -16.94
N ILE A 105 16.16 -11.24 -17.37
CA ILE A 105 15.09 -10.24 -17.27
C ILE A 105 14.36 -10.11 -18.61
N GLU A 106 13.06 -10.37 -18.65
CA GLU A 106 12.22 -10.09 -19.82
C GLU A 106 11.81 -8.61 -19.84
N LYS A 107 11.31 -8.10 -18.72
CA LYS A 107 10.77 -6.73 -18.60
C LYS A 107 11.01 -6.14 -17.21
N THR A 108 10.95 -4.81 -17.16
CA THR A 108 11.03 -4.03 -15.93
C THR A 108 9.94 -2.97 -15.93
N TYR A 109 9.49 -2.59 -14.74
CA TYR A 109 8.61 -1.46 -14.51
C TYR A 109 9.04 -0.72 -13.25
N GLN A 110 9.30 0.58 -13.34
CA GLN A 110 9.46 1.41 -12.15
C GLN A 110 8.10 1.59 -11.48
N THR A 111 8.04 1.45 -10.16
CA THR A 111 6.79 1.57 -9.40
C THR A 111 7.07 2.14 -8.02
N GLU A 112 6.03 2.67 -7.40
CA GLU A 112 6.10 3.06 -6.00
C GLU A 112 6.39 1.83 -5.13
N PRO A 113 7.13 1.99 -4.02
CA PRO A 113 7.30 0.91 -3.05
C PRO A 113 5.96 0.30 -2.68
N TYR A 114 5.92 -1.03 -2.65
CA TYR A 114 4.74 -1.81 -2.32
C TYR A 114 3.56 -1.68 -3.30
N SER A 115 3.80 -1.18 -4.52
CA SER A 115 2.78 -1.10 -5.57
C SER A 115 3.11 -2.00 -6.76
N THR A 116 2.09 -2.53 -7.41
CA THR A 116 2.24 -3.24 -8.68
C THR A 116 2.17 -2.25 -9.84
N ALA A 117 3.00 -2.46 -10.86
CA ALA A 117 3.05 -1.53 -11.98
C ALA A 117 1.89 -1.75 -12.97
N ASN A 118 1.44 -2.99 -13.11
CA ASN A 118 0.65 -3.46 -14.25
C ASN A 118 -0.62 -4.23 -13.83
N THR A 119 -1.03 -4.09 -12.57
CA THR A 119 -2.21 -4.76 -12.01
C THR A 119 -3.13 -3.71 -11.38
N MET A 120 -4.44 -3.89 -11.56
CA MET A 120 -5.43 -3.02 -10.93
C MET A 120 -6.76 -3.75 -10.66
N TYR A 121 -7.59 -3.13 -9.83
CA TYR A 121 -9.01 -3.43 -9.74
C TYR A 121 -9.80 -2.52 -10.67
N VAL A 122 -10.82 -3.08 -11.30
CA VAL A 122 -11.81 -2.34 -12.07
C VAL A 122 -13.19 -2.72 -11.56
N LYS A 123 -14.02 -1.74 -11.22
CA LYS A 123 -15.43 -1.96 -10.92
C LYS A 123 -16.29 -1.47 -12.08
N LEU A 124 -17.13 -2.35 -12.62
CA LEU A 124 -18.11 -2.00 -13.65
C LEU A 124 -19.43 -1.53 -13.00
N TRP A 125 -20.17 -0.65 -13.66
CA TRP A 125 -21.51 -0.27 -13.19
C TRP A 125 -22.50 -1.43 -13.21
N ASP A 126 -22.43 -2.21 -14.30
CA ASP A 126 -23.28 -3.36 -14.58
C ASP A 126 -22.41 -4.57 -14.92
N GLY A 127 -22.79 -5.72 -14.36
CA GLY A 127 -22.15 -7.00 -14.63
C GLY A 127 -22.64 -7.66 -15.92
N GLU A 128 -23.24 -6.94 -16.88
CA GLU A 128 -23.53 -7.44 -18.23
C GLU A 128 -22.73 -6.69 -19.32
N ASN A 129 -22.38 -5.43 -19.08
CA ASN A 129 -21.67 -4.56 -20.01
C ASN A 129 -20.17 -4.47 -19.66
N GLY A 130 -19.33 -5.23 -20.36
CA GLY A 130 -17.88 -5.29 -20.11
C GLY A 130 -17.37 -6.59 -19.49
N ASN A 131 -18.22 -7.61 -19.36
CA ASN A 131 -17.79 -8.91 -18.85
C ASN A 131 -16.81 -9.62 -19.79
N PRO A 132 -15.85 -10.41 -19.25
CA PRO A 132 -15.02 -11.28 -20.08
C PRO A 132 -15.89 -12.34 -20.78
N THR A 133 -15.63 -12.56 -22.07
CA THR A 133 -16.38 -13.53 -22.90
C THR A 133 -15.83 -14.96 -22.80
N GLY A 134 -14.63 -15.11 -22.22
CA GLY A 134 -13.86 -16.36 -22.25
C GLY A 134 -13.03 -16.56 -23.52
N ASN A 135 -13.04 -15.61 -24.46
CA ASN A 135 -12.21 -15.62 -25.66
C ASN A 135 -11.08 -14.59 -25.55
N THR A 136 -10.03 -14.80 -26.34
CA THR A 136 -8.88 -13.90 -26.47
C THR A 136 -8.53 -13.64 -27.94
N THR A 137 -7.77 -12.58 -28.20
CA THR A 137 -7.11 -12.37 -29.51
C THR A 137 -5.98 -13.40 -29.72
N PRO A 138 -5.41 -13.53 -30.93
CA PRO A 138 -4.25 -14.40 -31.17
C PRO A 138 -3.04 -14.08 -30.27
N GLU A 139 -2.91 -12.82 -29.84
CA GLU A 139 -1.87 -12.32 -28.93
C GLU A 139 -2.20 -12.58 -27.45
N GLY A 140 -3.37 -13.13 -27.14
CA GLY A 140 -3.81 -13.42 -25.77
C GLY A 140 -4.57 -12.28 -25.07
N ILE A 141 -4.93 -11.22 -25.79
CA ILE A 141 -5.65 -10.07 -25.20
C ILE A 141 -7.10 -10.47 -24.90
N ILE A 142 -7.60 -10.13 -23.71
CA ILE A 142 -8.96 -10.49 -23.28
C ILE A 142 -10.02 -9.80 -24.14
N ILE A 143 -11.08 -10.54 -24.50
CA ILE A 143 -12.25 -9.99 -25.18
C ILE A 143 -13.43 -9.93 -24.22
N THR A 144 -14.02 -8.74 -24.11
CA THR A 144 -15.21 -8.46 -23.30
C THR A 144 -16.49 -8.30 -24.14
N THR A 145 -17.64 -8.21 -23.47
CA THR A 145 -18.94 -7.93 -24.11
C THR A 145 -19.10 -6.47 -24.57
N ASN A 146 -18.16 -5.57 -24.25
CA ASN A 146 -18.19 -4.15 -24.62
C ASN A 146 -17.06 -3.82 -25.61
N SER A 147 -17.40 -3.22 -26.76
CA SER A 147 -16.42 -2.89 -27.80
C SER A 147 -15.45 -1.77 -27.43
N GLU A 148 -15.90 -0.77 -26.66
CA GLU A 148 -15.04 0.36 -26.23
C GLU A 148 -13.98 -0.13 -25.23
N ILE A 149 -14.35 -1.02 -24.30
CA ILE A 149 -13.37 -1.70 -23.44
C ILE A 149 -12.39 -2.51 -24.28
N ASN A 150 -12.86 -3.21 -25.32
CA ASN A 150 -11.99 -4.03 -26.16
C ASN A 150 -10.95 -3.20 -26.91
N GLU A 151 -11.29 -1.98 -27.36
CA GLU A 151 -10.33 -1.05 -27.96
C GLU A 151 -9.23 -0.68 -26.95
N ILE A 152 -9.60 -0.31 -25.71
CA ILE A 152 -8.65 -0.02 -24.63
C ILE A 152 -7.80 -1.26 -24.29
N PHE A 153 -8.40 -2.44 -24.23
CA PHE A 153 -7.69 -3.68 -23.90
C PHE A 153 -6.67 -4.05 -24.96
N ILE A 154 -6.94 -3.76 -26.24
CA ILE A 154 -5.98 -3.92 -27.33
C ILE A 154 -4.83 -2.90 -27.19
N ASP A 155 -5.16 -1.63 -26.99
CA ASP A 155 -4.16 -0.56 -26.89
C ASP A 155 -3.21 -0.74 -25.70
N HIS A 156 -3.72 -1.29 -24.60
CA HIS A 156 -2.96 -1.55 -23.38
C HIS A 156 -2.54 -3.01 -23.19
N THR A 157 -2.80 -3.89 -24.16
CA THR A 157 -2.45 -5.32 -24.07
C THR A 157 -2.90 -5.95 -22.75
N VAL A 158 -4.20 -5.94 -22.48
CA VAL A 158 -4.79 -6.52 -21.26
C VAL A 158 -4.85 -8.04 -21.40
N LEU A 159 -4.09 -8.74 -20.56
CA LEU A 159 -3.85 -10.19 -20.64
C LEU A 159 -4.69 -10.99 -19.63
N CYS A 160 -5.21 -10.32 -18.60
CA CYS A 160 -6.13 -10.92 -17.66
C CYS A 160 -7.22 -9.95 -17.25
N PHE A 161 -8.46 -10.45 -17.17
CA PHE A 161 -9.61 -9.74 -16.66
C PHE A 161 -10.61 -10.74 -16.06
N GLU A 162 -10.48 -10.98 -14.75
CA GLU A 162 -11.27 -12.00 -14.04
C GLU A 162 -11.93 -11.41 -12.80
N ARG A 163 -12.97 -12.06 -12.27
CA ARG A 163 -13.64 -11.56 -11.06
C ARG A 163 -12.68 -11.59 -9.87
N ALA A 164 -12.56 -10.47 -9.17
CA ALA A 164 -11.76 -10.37 -7.95
C ALA A 164 -12.30 -11.26 -6.81
N PHE A 165 -13.62 -11.49 -6.80
CA PHE A 165 -14.32 -12.26 -5.77
C PHE A 165 -15.20 -13.35 -6.40
N PRO A 166 -14.62 -14.42 -6.98
CA PRO A 166 -15.35 -15.38 -7.81
C PRO A 166 -16.44 -16.15 -7.05
N THR A 167 -16.31 -16.30 -5.73
CA THR A 167 -17.26 -17.04 -4.88
C THR A 167 -18.28 -16.16 -4.17
N THR A 168 -18.26 -14.83 -4.38
CA THR A 168 -19.18 -13.92 -3.70
C THR A 168 -20.59 -13.98 -4.28
N THR A 169 -21.59 -13.77 -3.43
CA THR A 169 -22.99 -13.56 -3.83
C THR A 169 -23.43 -12.10 -3.66
N ASN A 170 -22.55 -11.22 -3.15
CA ASN A 170 -22.83 -9.80 -3.01
C ASN A 170 -22.81 -9.13 -4.40
N PRO A 171 -23.93 -8.54 -4.88
CA PRO A 171 -24.01 -7.95 -6.22
C PRO A 171 -22.97 -6.87 -6.50
N GLU A 172 -22.54 -6.12 -5.49
CA GLU A 172 -21.54 -5.05 -5.65
C GLU A 172 -20.13 -5.61 -5.83
N LEU A 173 -19.81 -6.72 -5.16
CA LEU A 173 -18.51 -7.38 -5.29
C LEU A 173 -18.42 -8.24 -6.55
N MET A 174 -19.55 -8.68 -7.11
CA MET A 174 -19.58 -9.42 -8.37
C MET A 174 -19.15 -8.58 -9.59
N LYS A 175 -19.14 -7.25 -9.45
CA LYS A 175 -18.78 -6.29 -10.49
C LYS A 175 -17.30 -5.86 -10.43
N VAL A 176 -16.54 -6.38 -9.46
CA VAL A 176 -15.12 -6.04 -9.27
C VAL A 176 -14.25 -7.10 -9.94
N TYR A 177 -13.34 -6.64 -10.78
CA TYR A 177 -12.44 -7.46 -11.57
C TYR A 177 -10.98 -7.19 -11.22
N ASN A 178 -10.18 -8.25 -11.14
CA ASN A 178 -8.73 -8.19 -11.26
C ASN A 178 -8.39 -7.97 -12.73
N LEU A 179 -7.56 -6.97 -13.01
CA LEU A 179 -7.05 -6.69 -14.34
C LEU A 179 -5.52 -6.72 -14.31
N GLU A 180 -4.91 -7.39 -15.28
CA GLU A 180 -3.47 -7.32 -15.55
C GLU A 180 -3.19 -7.03 -17.02
N CYS A 181 -2.23 -6.14 -17.27
CA CYS A 181 -1.83 -5.74 -18.62
C CYS A 181 -0.33 -5.84 -18.82
N ASP A 182 0.10 -5.92 -20.08
CA ASP A 182 1.49 -5.67 -20.47
C ASP A 182 1.70 -4.16 -20.70
N CYS A 183 1.44 -3.38 -19.65
CA CYS A 183 1.42 -1.91 -19.68
C CYS A 183 1.64 -1.31 -18.29
N TYR A 184 1.77 0.01 -18.20
CA TYR A 184 1.64 0.71 -16.91
C TYR A 184 0.17 0.92 -16.59
N ALA A 185 -0.29 0.39 -15.45
CA ALA A 185 -1.67 0.56 -14.97
C ALA A 185 -2.02 2.03 -14.69
N GLU A 186 -1.01 2.87 -14.47
CA GLU A 186 -1.16 4.34 -14.35
C GLU A 186 -1.72 4.98 -15.62
N ASP A 187 -1.41 4.43 -16.80
CA ASP A 187 -1.95 4.92 -18.07
C ASP A 187 -3.33 4.30 -18.39
N LEU A 188 -3.52 3.03 -18.01
CA LEU A 188 -4.75 2.28 -18.30
C LEU A 188 -5.95 2.75 -17.47
N GLY A 189 -5.76 3.08 -16.20
CA GLY A 189 -6.85 3.53 -15.32
C GLY A 189 -7.63 4.73 -15.88
N PRO A 190 -6.95 5.84 -16.21
CA PRO A 190 -7.60 7.00 -16.82
C PRO A 190 -8.33 6.70 -18.14
N ALA A 191 -7.81 5.78 -18.96
CA ALA A 191 -8.46 5.38 -20.20
C ALA A 191 -9.79 4.66 -19.92
N LEU A 192 -9.81 3.75 -18.94
CA LEU A 192 -11.03 3.04 -18.53
C LEU A 192 -12.04 3.97 -17.85
N GLU A 193 -11.58 4.88 -16.99
CA GLU A 193 -12.44 5.84 -16.27
C GLU A 193 -13.09 6.86 -17.21
N ALA A 194 -12.55 7.06 -18.41
CA ALA A 194 -13.21 7.86 -19.44
C ALA A 194 -14.51 7.21 -19.95
N LEU A 195 -14.68 5.88 -19.80
CA LEU A 195 -15.90 5.15 -20.13
C LEU A 195 -16.91 5.23 -18.97
N VAL A 196 -17.37 6.45 -18.66
CA VAL A 196 -18.19 6.77 -17.48
C VAL A 196 -19.51 6.00 -17.38
N ASP A 197 -20.04 5.49 -18.50
CA ASP A 197 -21.27 4.69 -18.55
C ASP A 197 -21.03 3.18 -18.31
N VAL A 198 -19.77 2.74 -18.27
CA VAL A 198 -19.39 1.33 -18.17
C VAL A 198 -18.56 1.06 -16.91
N VAL A 199 -17.58 1.93 -16.63
CA VAL A 199 -16.64 1.82 -15.50
C VAL A 199 -17.08 2.76 -14.39
N GLU A 200 -17.25 2.20 -13.19
CA GLU A 200 -17.59 2.96 -11.97
C GLU A 200 -16.32 3.59 -11.36
N TYR A 201 -15.27 2.78 -11.18
CA TYR A 201 -13.95 3.26 -10.76
C TYR A 201 -12.85 2.25 -11.10
N THR A 202 -11.61 2.73 -11.06
CA THR A 202 -10.42 1.88 -11.07
C THR A 202 -9.56 2.13 -9.84
N GLU A 203 -8.82 1.13 -9.39
CA GLU A 203 -7.93 1.24 -8.24
C GLU A 203 -6.65 0.44 -8.49
N ARG A 204 -5.49 1.09 -8.44
CA ARG A 204 -4.20 0.40 -8.58
C ARG A 204 -4.03 -0.59 -7.44
N LYS A 205 -3.53 -1.79 -7.76
CA LYS A 205 -3.21 -2.78 -6.73
C LYS A 205 -1.87 -2.44 -6.08
N GLY A 206 -1.92 -2.23 -4.78
CA GLY A 206 -0.75 -2.19 -3.91
C GLY A 206 -0.89 -3.15 -2.75
N PHE A 207 0.21 -3.39 -2.05
CA PHE A 207 0.23 -4.10 -0.79
C PHE A 207 0.01 -3.06 0.30
N VAL A 208 -1.09 -3.21 1.03
CA VAL A 208 -1.27 -2.46 2.27
C VAL A 208 -0.31 -3.07 3.28
N ILE A 209 0.85 -2.44 3.47
CA ILE A 209 1.53 -2.60 4.74
C ILE A 209 0.62 -1.90 5.75
N LEU A 210 -0.08 -2.70 6.57
CA LEU A 210 -0.75 -2.21 7.77
C LEU A 210 0.33 -1.83 8.80
N GLU A 211 1.17 -0.87 8.46
CA GLU A 211 2.10 -0.24 9.37
C GLU A 211 1.36 0.92 10.02
N THR A 212 1.32 0.93 11.35
CA THR A 212 1.05 2.18 12.04
C THR A 212 2.28 3.04 11.80
N SER A 213 2.19 3.99 10.86
CA SER A 213 3.26 4.98 10.67
C SER A 213 3.71 5.46 12.04
N ASP A 214 5.02 5.35 12.27
CA ASP A 214 5.74 5.59 13.53
C ASP A 214 4.92 6.48 14.47
N PHE A 215 4.16 5.85 15.38
CA PHE A 215 3.24 6.57 16.24
C PHE A 215 4.08 7.48 17.12
N SER A 216 4.14 8.79 16.81
CA SER A 216 4.72 9.78 17.71
C SER A 216 3.86 9.74 18.97
N LYS A 217 4.27 8.92 19.92
CA LYS A 217 3.50 8.69 21.13
C LYS A 217 3.43 10.00 21.86
N LEU A 218 2.20 10.52 22.00
CA LEU A 218 1.95 11.69 22.83
C LEU A 218 2.61 11.45 24.18
N ASP A 219 3.47 12.37 24.61
CA ASP A 219 4.16 12.23 25.89
C ASP A 219 3.21 12.61 27.01
N PHE A 220 2.45 11.63 27.51
CA PHE A 220 1.63 11.82 28.69
C PHE A 220 1.52 10.62 29.61
N THR A 221 1.29 10.93 30.87
CA THR A 221 1.08 9.97 31.96
C THR A 221 -0.24 10.27 32.67
N ILE A 222 -1.02 9.23 32.96
CA ILE A 222 -2.26 9.32 33.74
C ILE A 222 -2.02 8.76 35.14
N VAL A 223 -2.22 9.59 36.17
CA VAL A 223 -2.01 9.19 37.58
C VAL A 223 -3.16 9.67 38.47
N PRO A 224 -3.70 8.82 39.38
CA PRO A 224 -3.40 7.40 39.52
C PRO A 224 -4.10 6.54 38.45
N ASN A 225 -3.49 5.42 38.09
CA ASN A 225 -4.13 4.36 37.32
C ASN A 225 -3.66 3.00 37.88
N PRO A 226 -4.51 2.20 38.55
CA PRO A 226 -5.96 2.38 38.66
C PRO A 226 -6.40 3.60 39.49
N THR A 227 -7.55 4.17 39.15
CA THR A 227 -8.17 5.30 39.86
C THR A 227 -9.39 4.88 40.66
N ASN A 228 -9.64 5.58 41.77
CA ASN A 228 -10.89 5.47 42.51
C ASN A 228 -11.94 6.46 42.02
N ASN A 229 -11.59 7.70 41.66
CA ASN A 229 -12.57 8.77 41.41
C ASN A 229 -12.02 9.90 40.53
N THR A 230 -10.71 10.17 40.57
CA THR A 230 -10.09 11.27 39.83
C THR A 230 -8.75 10.87 39.26
N ILE A 231 -8.36 11.52 38.17
CA ILE A 231 -7.06 11.37 37.52
C ILE A 231 -6.44 12.73 37.26
N LYS A 232 -5.13 12.72 37.10
CA LYS A 232 -4.34 13.81 36.54
C LYS A 232 -3.72 13.31 35.24
N VAL A 233 -3.73 14.18 34.24
CA VAL A 233 -3.00 13.96 32.99
C VAL A 233 -1.78 14.87 33.02
N GLN A 234 -0.60 14.27 33.03
CA GLN A 234 0.68 14.96 33.00
C GLN A 234 1.22 14.92 31.57
N THR A 235 1.37 16.07 30.94
CA THR A 235 1.90 16.19 29.58
C THR A 235 2.55 17.56 29.39
N SER A 236 3.50 17.67 28.46
CA SER A 236 3.98 18.94 27.93
C SER A 236 3.12 19.48 26.78
N GLU A 237 2.14 18.71 26.32
CA GLU A 237 1.36 19.00 25.13
C GLU A 237 0.05 19.74 25.46
N SER A 238 -0.43 20.58 24.52
CA SER A 238 -1.71 21.27 24.67
C SER A 238 -2.86 20.34 24.28
N ILE A 239 -3.70 20.00 25.24
CA ILE A 239 -4.85 19.11 25.04
C ILE A 239 -6.05 19.92 24.51
N GLU A 240 -6.65 19.43 23.43
CA GLU A 240 -7.87 19.95 22.82
C GLU A 240 -9.11 19.25 23.39
N LEU A 241 -9.05 17.92 23.52
CA LEU A 241 -10.22 17.10 23.84
C LEU A 241 -9.85 15.83 24.62
N TYR A 242 -10.72 15.47 25.56
CA TYR A 242 -10.76 14.17 26.22
C TYR A 242 -12.03 13.43 25.78
N THR A 243 -11.87 12.17 25.38
CA THR A 243 -12.98 11.27 25.05
C THR A 243 -12.88 10.02 25.91
N LEU A 244 -13.87 9.78 26.77
CA LEU A 244 -13.95 8.58 27.60
C LEU A 244 -14.87 7.56 26.95
N MET A 245 -14.39 6.33 26.80
CA MET A 245 -15.11 5.22 26.18
C MET A 245 -15.19 4.01 27.10
N ASP A 246 -16.26 3.22 26.97
CA ASP A 246 -16.35 1.90 27.58
C ASP A 246 -15.54 0.84 26.81
N ILE A 247 -15.55 -0.41 27.29
CA ILE A 247 -14.81 -1.53 26.65
C ILE A 247 -15.34 -1.93 25.27
N LEU A 248 -16.55 -1.49 24.91
CA LEU A 248 -17.17 -1.75 23.61
C LEU A 248 -16.92 -0.59 22.63
N GLY A 249 -16.25 0.47 23.06
CA GLY A 249 -15.96 1.66 22.25
C GLY A 249 -17.09 2.70 22.26
N ASN A 250 -18.12 2.57 23.11
CA ASN A 250 -19.16 3.60 23.19
C ASN A 250 -18.62 4.84 23.90
N HIS A 251 -18.86 6.02 23.32
CA HIS A 251 -18.45 7.30 23.92
C HIS A 251 -19.36 7.62 25.12
N LEU A 252 -18.77 7.71 26.30
CA LEU A 252 -19.44 8.05 27.56
C LEU A 252 -19.37 9.56 27.84
N LEU A 253 -18.30 10.21 27.41
CA LEU A 253 -18.07 11.65 27.56
C LEU A 253 -17.09 12.17 26.51
N GLU A 254 -17.35 13.37 26.02
CA GLU A 254 -16.38 14.19 25.29
C GLU A 254 -16.32 15.58 25.92
N THR A 255 -15.12 16.04 26.29
CA THR A 255 -14.94 17.31 26.98
C THR A 255 -13.56 17.91 26.72
N PRO A 256 -13.43 19.24 26.57
CA PRO A 256 -12.11 19.88 26.51
C PRO A 256 -11.44 20.01 27.89
N THR A 257 -12.17 19.76 28.99
CA THR A 257 -11.68 19.97 30.36
C THR A 257 -11.53 18.67 31.14
N LEU A 258 -10.44 18.57 31.90
CA LEU A 258 -10.18 17.42 32.77
C LEU A 258 -11.13 17.40 33.98
N GLU A 259 -11.63 18.56 34.40
CA GLU A 259 -12.59 18.73 35.49
C GLU A 259 -13.88 17.97 35.21
N ALA A 260 -14.48 18.15 34.02
CA ALA A 260 -15.71 17.44 33.65
C ALA A 260 -15.51 15.92 33.58
N LEU A 261 -14.33 15.46 33.13
CA LEU A 261 -13.97 14.05 33.17
C LEU A 261 -13.91 13.53 34.61
N ASN A 262 -13.27 14.27 35.51
CA ASN A 262 -13.17 13.93 36.93
C ASN A 262 -14.50 13.99 37.70
N GLU A 263 -15.50 14.73 37.20
CA GLU A 263 -16.87 14.74 37.74
C GLU A 263 -17.65 13.48 37.33
N LEU A 264 -17.40 12.94 36.14
CA LEU A 264 -18.06 11.72 35.66
C LEU A 264 -17.49 10.46 36.30
N LEU A 265 -16.16 10.37 36.46
CA LEU A 265 -15.47 9.16 36.93
C LEU A 265 -16.04 8.50 38.21
N PRO A 266 -16.49 9.25 39.25
CA PRO A 266 -17.11 8.66 40.43
C PRO A 266 -18.44 7.94 40.19
N THR A 267 -19.14 8.29 39.11
CA THR A 267 -20.45 7.72 38.75
C THR A 267 -20.33 6.41 37.95
N LEU A 268 -19.13 6.11 37.45
CA LEU A 268 -18.86 4.92 36.65
C LEU A 268 -18.68 3.70 37.55
N ALA A 269 -19.11 2.55 37.04
CA ALA A 269 -18.86 1.25 37.66
C ALA A 269 -17.36 0.92 37.66
N SER A 270 -16.95 0.04 38.56
CA SER A 270 -15.61 -0.56 38.54
C SER A 270 -15.40 -1.32 37.23
N GLY A 271 -14.27 -1.11 36.56
CA GLY A 271 -14.03 -1.70 35.25
C GLY A 271 -12.86 -1.10 34.48
N THR A 272 -12.73 -1.54 33.23
CA THR A 272 -11.80 -0.96 32.27
C THR A 272 -12.54 0.06 31.40
N TYR A 273 -11.88 1.18 31.16
CA TYR A 273 -12.32 2.23 30.24
C TYR A 273 -11.15 2.63 29.35
N PHE A 274 -11.44 3.33 28.26
CA PHE A 274 -10.44 3.91 27.39
C PHE A 274 -10.57 5.43 27.41
N LEU A 275 -9.50 6.12 27.77
CA LEU A 275 -9.41 7.57 27.67
C LEU A 275 -8.60 7.92 26.43
N GLN A 276 -9.25 8.50 25.44
CA GLN A 276 -8.58 9.15 24.33
C GLN A 276 -8.29 10.60 24.70
N VAL A 277 -7.06 11.04 24.41
CA VAL A 277 -6.63 12.42 24.52
C VAL A 277 -6.25 12.90 23.13
N ARG A 278 -6.83 14.01 22.68
CA ARG A 278 -6.48 14.70 21.43
C ARG A 278 -5.83 16.03 21.75
N THR A 279 -4.71 16.32 21.11
CA THR A 279 -3.96 17.57 21.25
C THR A 279 -4.39 18.58 20.20
N THR A 280 -4.03 19.85 20.40
CA THR A 280 -4.41 20.95 19.51
C THR A 280 -3.79 20.88 18.12
N ASP A 281 -2.75 20.06 17.94
CA ASP A 281 -2.16 19.70 16.63
C ASP A 281 -2.83 18.45 16.01
N HIS A 282 -3.99 18.05 16.54
CA HIS A 282 -4.84 16.94 16.11
C HIS A 282 -4.23 15.55 16.23
N ARG A 283 -3.09 15.40 16.93
CA ARG A 283 -2.60 14.08 17.34
C ARG A 283 -3.51 13.50 18.42
N SER A 284 -3.64 12.18 18.45
CA SER A 284 -4.50 11.47 19.41
C SER A 284 -3.78 10.26 20.00
N SER A 285 -4.07 9.93 21.25
CA SER A 285 -3.66 8.66 21.85
C SER A 285 -4.75 8.11 22.76
N ILE A 286 -4.80 6.78 22.85
CA ILE A 286 -5.79 6.06 23.66
C ILE A 286 -5.07 5.35 24.80
N TYR A 287 -5.54 5.59 26.02
CA TYR A 287 -4.98 5.02 27.23
C TYR A 287 -6.02 4.16 27.95
N LYS A 288 -5.59 2.96 28.37
CA LYS A 288 -6.40 2.09 29.21
C LYS A 288 -6.48 2.65 30.63
N LEU A 289 -7.68 2.98 31.08
CA LEU A 289 -7.97 3.46 32.43
C LEU A 289 -8.65 2.35 33.24
N LEU A 290 -8.13 2.06 34.43
CA LEU A 290 -8.70 1.07 35.35
C LEU A 290 -9.44 1.80 36.48
N LYS A 291 -10.76 1.67 36.54
CA LYS A 291 -11.61 2.17 37.63
C LYS A 291 -11.81 1.09 38.67
N LYS A 292 -11.46 1.39 39.92
CA LYS A 292 -11.74 0.53 41.08
C LYS A 292 -13.17 0.66 41.55
#